data_AF-A0A955YPJ7-F1
#
_entry.id   AF-A0A955YPJ7-F1
#
_cell.length_a   1.000
_cell.length_b   1.000
_cell.length_c   1.000
_cell.angle_alpha   90.00
_cell.angle_beta   90.00
_cell.angle_gamma   90.00
#
_symmetry.space_group_name_H-M   'P 1'
#
loop_
_entity.id
_entity.type
_entity.pdbx_description
1 polymer ?
#
loop_
_entity_poly.entity_id
_entity_poly.type
_entity_poly.pdbx_seq_one_letter_code
_entity_poly.pdbx_strand_id
1 'polypeptide(L)'
;MGAPSVTIYHGDNLDVLAGLPDGSFDLVYIDPPFNTGRRQRRETLRTARDVDGDRTGFQGERYRTERLASRSYDDAFDDFLGFLAPRLREGIRVLG
;
A
#
# COMPACT_ATOMS: atom_id res chain seq x y z
N MET A 1 -20.24 24.26 -3.35
CA MET A 1 -19.58 22.95 -3.16
C MET A 1 -18.32 23.21 -2.35
N GLY A 2 -18.12 22.49 -1.24
CA GLY A 2 -16.87 22.58 -0.47
C GLY A 2 -15.69 22.04 -1.29
N ALA A 3 -14.48 22.48 -0.93
CA ALA A 3 -13.27 21.91 -1.52
C ALA A 3 -13.21 20.39 -1.24
N PRO A 4 -12.63 19.59 -2.15
CA PRO A 4 -12.40 18.17 -1.86
C PRO A 4 -11.53 18.05 -0.62
N SER A 5 -11.87 17.10 0.25
CA SER A 5 -11.11 16.79 1.45
C SER A 5 -10.67 15.33 1.43
N VAL A 6 -9.50 15.06 2.01
CA VAL A 6 -8.95 13.72 2.16
C VAL A 6 -8.71 13.47 3.65
N THR A 7 -9.25 12.39 4.17
CA THR A 7 -9.01 11.95 5.55
C THR A 7 -8.10 10.73 5.53
N ILE A 8 -7.03 10.75 6.33
CA ILE A 8 -6.06 9.67 6.42
C ILE A 8 -6.05 9.15 7.86
N TYR A 9 -6.32 7.85 8.02
CA TYR A 9 -6.23 7.15 9.30
C TYR A 9 -4.93 6.35 9.38
N HIS A 10 -4.26 6.42 10.53
CA HIS A 10 -3.06 5.64 10.82
C HIS A 10 -3.40 4.59 11.88
N GLY A 11 -3.32 3.30 11.55
CA GLY A 11 -3.64 2.21 12.47
C GLY A 11 -3.88 0.87 11.76
N ASP A 12 -4.28 -0.14 12.52
CA ASP A 12 -4.84 -1.37 11.94
C ASP A 12 -6.18 -1.03 11.28
N ASN A 13 -6.35 -1.45 10.03
CA ASN A 13 -7.54 -1.11 9.27
C ASN A 13 -8.81 -1.71 9.86
N LEU A 14 -8.74 -2.84 10.57
CA LEU A 14 -9.90 -3.47 11.18
C LEU A 14 -10.45 -2.61 12.32
N ASP A 15 -9.57 -2.10 13.17
CA ASP A 15 -9.95 -1.21 14.28
C ASP A 15 -10.52 0.12 13.78
N VAL A 16 -9.92 0.68 12.71
CA VAL A 16 -10.41 1.90 12.09
C VAL A 16 -11.78 1.69 11.47
N LEU A 17 -11.93 0.66 10.63
CA LEU A 17 -13.19 0.39 9.93
C LEU A 17 -14.33 0.15 10.92
N ALA A 18 -14.10 -0.59 12.01
CA ALA A 18 -15.10 -0.87 13.03
C ALA A 18 -15.71 0.40 13.69
N GLY A 19 -14.99 1.53 13.66
CA GLY A 19 -15.48 2.81 14.16
C GLY A 19 -16.26 3.65 13.14
N LEU A 20 -16.28 3.25 11.87
CA LEU A 20 -16.97 3.99 10.80
C LEU A 20 -18.42 3.52 10.64
N PRO A 21 -19.37 4.42 10.32
CA PRO A 21 -20.76 4.04 10.07
C PRO A 21 -20.93 3.12 8.85
N ASP A 22 -22.01 2.33 8.86
CA ASP A 22 -22.44 1.53 7.71
C ASP A 22 -22.73 2.44 6.50
N GLY A 23 -22.43 1.95 5.29
CA GLY A 23 -22.75 2.67 4.05
C GLY A 23 -22.12 4.07 3.92
N SER A 24 -20.95 4.29 4.54
CA SER A 24 -20.23 5.57 4.50
C SER A 24 -19.51 5.84 3.18
N PHE A 25 -19.35 4.85 2.30
CA PHE A 25 -18.56 4.97 1.08
C PHE A 25 -19.27 4.36 -0.12
N ASP A 26 -19.21 5.06 -1.26
CA ASP A 26 -19.74 4.57 -2.54
C ASP A 26 -18.79 3.54 -3.22
N LEU A 27 -17.50 3.54 -2.84
CA LEU A 27 -16.48 2.64 -3.40
C LEU A 27 -15.43 2.28 -2.34
N VAL A 28 -15.14 0.99 -2.25
CA VAL A 28 -14.02 0.46 -1.48
C VAL A 28 -13.02 -0.19 -2.43
N TYR A 29 -11.79 0.29 -2.42
CA TYR A 29 -10.66 -0.30 -3.15
C TYR A 29 -9.58 -0.74 -2.16
N ILE A 30 -9.11 -1.97 -2.32
CA ILE A 30 -8.07 -2.55 -1.47
C ILE A 30 -7.04 -3.31 -2.30
N ASP A 31 -5.79 -3.30 -1.83
CA ASP A 31 -4.67 -4.08 -2.35
C ASP A 31 -4.05 -4.84 -1.16
N PRO A 32 -4.70 -5.91 -0.67
CA PRO A 32 -4.22 -6.65 0.48
C PRO A 32 -2.93 -7.43 0.12
N PRO A 33 -2.20 -7.94 1.13
CA PRO A 33 -1.16 -8.95 0.88
C PRO A 33 -1.71 -10.11 0.04
N PHE A 34 -0.89 -10.66 -0.86
CA PHE A 34 -1.29 -11.75 -1.77
C PHE A 34 -0.94 -13.15 -1.23
N ASN A 35 -0.30 -13.20 -0.07
CA ASN A 35 0.19 -14.42 0.58
C ASN A 35 1.19 -15.20 -0.29
N THR A 36 2.18 -14.52 -0.88
CA THR A 36 3.18 -15.15 -1.77
C THR A 36 4.12 -16.14 -1.08
N GLY A 37 4.03 -16.28 0.25
CA GLY A 37 4.87 -17.17 1.05
C GLY A 37 6.30 -16.66 1.23
N ARG A 38 6.56 -15.39 0.90
CA ARG A 38 7.88 -14.76 1.00
C ARG A 38 7.72 -13.34 1.52
N ARG A 39 8.68 -12.88 2.33
CA ARG A 39 8.70 -11.48 2.76
C ARG A 39 8.90 -10.57 1.56
N GLN A 40 7.97 -9.65 1.33
CA GLN A 40 8.10 -8.65 0.28
C GLN A 40 8.99 -7.52 0.79
N ARG A 41 9.98 -7.14 -0.02
CA ARG A 41 10.86 -6.00 0.27
C ARG A 41 10.77 -5.02 -0.88
N ARG A 42 10.35 -3.79 -0.56
CA ARG A 42 10.34 -2.68 -1.50
C ARG A 42 11.41 -1.68 -1.11
N GLU A 43 12.33 -1.44 -2.04
CA GLU A 43 13.33 -0.39 -1.90
C GLU A 43 12.79 0.90 -2.53
N THR A 44 12.79 1.97 -1.75
CA THR A 44 12.52 3.32 -2.27
C THR A 44 13.83 3.85 -2.81
N LEU A 45 13.89 4.00 -4.14
CA LEU A 45 15.04 4.54 -4.85
C LEU A 45 14.73 5.95 -5.32
N ARG A 46 15.69 6.86 -5.18
CA ARG A 46 15.75 8.11 -5.93
C ARG A 46 16.70 7.91 -7.08
N THR A 47 16.29 8.29 -8.28
CA THR A 47 17.16 8.29 -9.45
C THR A 47 17.30 9.72 -9.96
N ALA A 48 18.54 10.16 -10.14
CA ALA A 48 18.87 11.45 -10.72
C ALA A 48 19.77 11.23 -11.94
N ARG A 49 19.58 12.02 -13.00
CA ARG A 49 20.41 11.90 -14.20
C ARG A 49 21.85 12.24 -13.83
N ASP A 50 22.78 11.41 -14.28
CA ASP A 50 24.20 11.52 -14.00
C ASP A 50 24.98 10.76 -15.07
N VAL A 51 25.92 11.43 -15.74
CA VAL A 51 26.76 10.85 -16.80
C VAL A 51 27.56 9.64 -16.30
N ASP A 52 27.95 9.66 -15.02
CA ASP A 52 28.66 8.57 -14.37
C ASP A 52 27.72 7.61 -13.62
N GLY A 53 26.41 7.75 -13.85
CA GLY A 53 25.36 7.02 -13.16
C GLY A 53 25.49 5.48 -13.26
N ASP A 54 25.02 4.78 -12.24
CA ASP A 54 25.14 3.33 -12.11
C ASP A 54 24.19 2.52 -13.00
N ARG A 55 23.29 3.19 -13.73
CA ARG A 55 22.37 2.54 -14.69
C ARG A 55 22.01 3.39 -15.89
N THR A 56 21.67 2.71 -16.97
CA THR A 56 21.01 3.30 -18.14
C THR A 56 19.50 3.30 -17.93
N GLY A 57 18.87 4.46 -18.07
CA GLY A 57 17.45 4.68 -17.84
C GLY A 57 16.72 5.20 -19.09
N PHE A 58 15.76 6.09 -18.86
CA PHE A 58 14.92 6.67 -19.92
C PHE A 58 15.78 7.32 -21.03
N GLN A 59 15.44 7.03 -22.29
CA GLN A 59 16.15 7.51 -23.49
C GLN A 59 17.64 7.13 -23.59
N GLY A 60 18.07 6.08 -22.88
CA GLY A 60 19.48 5.68 -22.90
C GLY A 60 20.40 6.56 -22.05
N GLU A 61 19.83 7.52 -21.32
CA GLU A 61 20.56 8.42 -20.43
C GLU A 61 21.00 7.67 -19.16
N ARG A 62 22.13 8.09 -18.58
CA ARG A 62 22.69 7.51 -17.36
C ARG A 62 22.08 8.17 -16.12
N TYR A 63 21.81 7.38 -15.08
CA TYR A 63 21.23 7.83 -13.81
C TYR A 63 22.00 7.23 -12.65
N ARG A 64 22.21 8.03 -11.60
CA ARG A 64 22.70 7.57 -10.29
C ARG A 64 21.52 7.18 -9.42
N THR A 65 21.60 6.02 -8.81
CA THR A 65 20.61 5.49 -7.89
C THR A 65 21.02 5.76 -6.44
N GLU A 66 20.13 6.36 -5.67
CA GLU A 66 20.26 6.53 -4.22
C GLU A 66 19.16 5.73 -3.52
N ARG A 67 19.55 4.84 -2.59
CA ARG A 67 18.59 4.12 -1.74
C ARG A 67 18.13 5.04 -0.61
N LEU A 68 16.87 5.42 -0.62
CA LEU A 68 16.27 6.29 0.40
C LEU A 68 15.72 5.52 1.59
N ALA A 69 15.08 4.38 1.34
CA ALA A 69 14.48 3.56 2.38
C ALA A 69 14.27 2.12 1.91
N SER A 70 14.15 1.19 2.83
CA SER A 70 13.61 -0.15 2.58
C SER A 70 12.39 -0.36 3.45
N ARG A 71 11.27 -0.73 2.84
CA ARG A 71 10.08 -1.22 3.55
C ARG A 71 9.97 -2.71 3.29
N SER A 72 9.66 -3.47 4.33
CA SER A 72 9.30 -4.87 4.19
C SER A 72 8.04 -5.17 4.97
N TYR A 73 7.22 -6.03 4.41
CA TYR A 73 6.05 -6.58 5.08
C TYR A 73 6.04 -8.09 4.88
N ASP A 74 5.57 -8.81 5.88
CA ASP A 74 5.37 -10.24 5.78
C ASP A 74 4.19 -10.50 4.85
N ASP A 75 4.46 -11.26 3.79
CA ASP A 75 3.47 -11.73 2.83
C ASP A 75 3.43 -13.26 2.87
N ALA A 76 3.50 -13.77 4.09
CA ALA A 76 3.43 -15.18 4.45
C ALA A 76 2.61 -15.27 5.72
N PHE A 77 1.39 -15.78 5.59
CA PHE A 77 0.42 -15.91 6.66
C PHE A 77 0.05 -17.37 6.82
N ASP A 78 0.18 -17.90 8.05
CA ASP A 78 -0.26 -19.26 8.38
C ASP A 78 -1.79 -19.40 8.26
N ASP A 79 -2.53 -18.38 8.71
CA ASP A 79 -3.98 -18.25 8.54
C ASP A 79 -4.34 -16.96 7.80
N PHE A 80 -4.10 -16.96 6.48
CA PHE A 80 -4.40 -15.82 5.63
C PHE A 80 -5.88 -15.45 5.61
N LEU A 81 -6.78 -16.44 5.66
CA LEU A 81 -8.22 -16.17 5.67
C LEU A 81 -8.69 -15.61 7.01
N GLY A 82 -8.14 -16.08 8.13
CA GLY A 82 -8.36 -15.49 9.46
C GLY A 82 -7.91 -14.03 9.52
N PHE A 83 -6.83 -13.68 8.82
CA PHE A 83 -6.39 -12.30 8.67
C PHE A 83 -7.34 -11.47 7.77
N LEU A 84 -7.65 -11.95 6.55
CA LEU A 84 -8.30 -11.14 5.52
C LEU A 84 -9.83 -11.08 5.69
N ALA A 85 -10.50 -12.18 6.03
CA ALA A 85 -11.95 -12.26 6.09
C ALA A 85 -12.63 -11.21 7.00
N PRO A 86 -12.19 -10.94 8.25
CA PRO A 86 -12.82 -9.90 9.07
C PRO A 86 -12.74 -8.51 8.44
N ARG A 87 -11.62 -8.20 7.77
CA ARG A 87 -11.41 -6.91 7.09
C ARG A 87 -12.31 -6.73 5.87
N LEU A 88 -12.54 -7.80 5.11
CA LEU A 88 -13.48 -7.78 3.99
C LEU A 88 -14.93 -7.57 4.46
N ARG A 89 -15.33 -8.20 5.57
CA ARG A 89 -16.68 -7.98 6.13
C ARG A 89 -16.91 -6.52 6.50
N GLU A 90 -15.93 -5.91 7.17
CA GLU A 90 -15.98 -4.47 7.48
C GLU A 90 -15.98 -3.60 6.23
N GLY A 91 -15.15 -3.92 5.22
CA GLY A 91 -15.15 -3.23 3.93
C GLY A 91 -16.50 -3.29 3.21
N ILE A 92 -17.22 -4.41 3.31
CA ILE A 92 -18.58 -4.55 2.78
C ILE A 92 -19.59 -3.75 3.62
N ARG A 93 -19.48 -3.78 4.96
CA ARG A 93 -20.39 -3.06 5.87
C ARG A 93 -20.41 -1.55 5.61
N VAL A 94 -19.24 -0.98 5.34
CA VAL A 94 -19.11 0.47 5.10
C VAL A 94 -19.47 0.89 3.67
N LEU A 95 -19.75 -0.05 2.76
CA LEU A 95 -20.17 0.23 1.39
C LEU A 95 -21.69 0.47 1.33
N GLY A 96 -22.15 1.55 0.68
CA GLY A 96 -23.58 1.92 0.62
C GLY A 96 -23.92 2.94 -0.45
#